data_AF-A0A3A4P8M8-F1
#
_entry.id   AF-A0A3A4P8M8-F1
#
_cell.length_a   1.000
_cell.length_b   1.000
_cell.length_c   1.000
_cell.angle_alpha   90.00
_cell.angle_beta   90.00
_cell.angle_gamma   90.00
#
_symmetry.space_group_name_H-M   'P 1'
#
loop_
_entity.id
_entity.type
_entity.pdbx_description
1 polymer ?
#
loop_
_entity_poly.entity_id
_entity_poly.type
_entity_poly.pdbx_seq_one_letter_code
_entity_poly.pdbx_strand_id
1 'polypeptide(L)'
;MQYVKVGFVVFCVSILTMVFFSQSLRSQTQGDKQYMHFFVAPTVFTDGTTTAAAIVELKRFLVNLAGGYSELGVSEGGWLSPANDVETEMNIKFFVSATRDVSADIRQYLKDHLQQQYPYVIVWEALPEPDDETSHVSNWQENSKP
;
A
#
# COMPACT_ATOMS: atom_id res chain seq x y z
N MET A 1 -52.11 8.55 28.32
CA MET A 1 -51.02 9.55 28.36
C MET A 1 -49.64 8.88 28.39
N GLN A 2 -49.42 7.85 27.56
CA GLN A 2 -48.24 6.96 27.64
C GLN A 2 -47.49 6.81 26.31
N TYR A 3 -48.13 7.17 25.18
CA TYR A 3 -47.57 7.07 23.83
C TYR A 3 -46.64 8.24 23.44
N VAL A 4 -46.73 9.40 24.12
CA VAL A 4 -45.93 10.58 23.78
C VAL A 4 -44.47 10.44 24.22
N LYS A 5 -44.18 9.63 25.25
CA LYS A 5 -42.81 9.44 25.77
C LYS A 5 -41.96 8.49 24.91
N VAL A 6 -42.59 7.54 24.20
CA VAL A 6 -41.87 6.52 23.41
C VAL A 6 -41.37 7.10 22.07
N GLY A 7 -42.15 7.98 21.44
CA GLY A 7 -41.76 8.62 20.17
C GLY A 7 -40.55 9.55 20.28
N PHE A 8 -40.37 10.21 21.42
CA PHE A 8 -39.26 11.16 21.64
C PHE A 8 -37.91 10.45 21.82
N VAL A 9 -37.91 9.28 22.48
CA VAL A 9 -36.68 8.49 22.70
C VAL A 9 -36.19 7.87 21.39
N VAL A 10 -37.09 7.39 20.53
CA VAL A 10 -36.74 6.80 19.23
C VAL A 10 -36.17 7.85 18.27
N PHE A 11 -36.68 9.08 18.31
CA PHE A 11 -36.21 10.18 17.47
C PHE A 11 -34.82 10.71 17.88
N CYS A 12 -34.48 10.67 19.17
CA CYS A 12 -33.15 11.07 19.63
C CYS A 12 -32.07 10.05 19.28
N VAL A 13 -32.37 8.74 19.31
CA VAL A 13 -31.40 7.68 18.99
C VAL A 13 -31.05 7.67 17.50
N SER A 14 -32.02 7.94 16.61
CA SER A 14 -31.78 7.97 15.16
C SER A 14 -30.92 9.16 14.71
N ILE A 15 -31.13 10.35 15.30
CA ILE A 15 -30.28 11.52 15.03
C ILE A 15 -28.87 11.29 15.55
N LEU A 16 -28.72 10.63 16.71
CA LEU A 16 -27.39 10.32 17.25
C LEU A 16 -26.62 9.37 16.33
N THR A 17 -27.25 8.34 15.76
CA THR A 17 -26.58 7.43 14.81
C THR A 17 -26.18 8.10 13.49
N MET A 18 -26.93 9.11 13.03
CA MET A 18 -26.64 9.80 11.77
C MET A 18 -25.45 10.77 11.88
N VAL A 19 -25.23 11.35 13.07
CA VAL A 19 -24.07 12.21 13.35
C VAL A 19 -22.78 11.39 13.51
N PHE A 20 -22.84 10.16 14.03
CA PHE A 20 -21.68 9.28 14.09
C PHE A 20 -21.27 8.72 12.72
N PHE A 21 -22.21 8.49 11.80
CA PHE A 21 -21.90 8.03 10.44
C PHE A 21 -21.26 9.11 9.55
N SER A 22 -21.53 10.40 9.82
CA SER A 22 -21.03 11.51 9.02
C SER A 22 -19.61 11.94 9.37
N GLN A 23 -19.03 11.44 10.46
CA GLN A 23 -17.68 11.84 10.90
C GLN A 23 -16.55 10.93 10.40
N SER A 24 -16.86 9.88 9.63
CA SER A 24 -15.83 8.96 9.10
C SER A 24 -15.23 9.39 7.75
N LEU A 25 -15.58 10.58 7.24
CA LEU A 25 -15.07 11.11 5.96
C LEU A 25 -14.38 12.47 6.16
N ARG A 26 -13.35 12.47 7.00
CA ARG A 26 -12.26 13.44 6.91
C ARG A 26 -10.94 12.70 7.14
N SER A 27 -10.44 12.03 6.10
CA SER A 27 -8.98 11.85 6.03
C SER A 27 -8.44 13.20 5.58
N GLN A 28 -7.91 13.97 6.54
CA GLN A 28 -7.27 15.24 6.24
C GLN A 28 -6.05 14.97 5.36
N THR A 29 -6.10 15.47 4.13
CA THR A 29 -4.93 15.66 3.27
C THR A 29 -4.06 16.75 3.89
N GLN A 30 -3.17 16.37 4.80
CA GLN A 30 -2.07 17.20 5.26
C GLN A 30 -0.81 16.32 5.40
N GLY A 31 -0.09 16.15 4.29
CA GLY A 31 1.29 15.66 4.27
C GLY A 31 1.57 14.36 5.03
N ASP A 32 0.62 13.41 5.09
CA ASP A 32 0.87 12.13 5.73
C ASP A 32 2.02 11.42 5.03
N LYS A 33 3.04 11.04 5.81
CA LYS A 33 4.20 10.29 5.32
C LYS A 33 3.70 9.08 4.54
N GLN A 34 4.07 9.03 3.26
CA GLN A 34 3.67 7.96 2.38
C GLN A 34 4.87 7.04 2.13
N TYR A 35 4.69 5.76 2.37
CA TYR A 35 5.71 4.74 2.14
C TYR A 35 5.34 3.95 0.89
N MET A 36 6.27 3.89 -0.06
CA MET A 36 6.16 3.10 -1.28
C MET A 36 6.98 1.83 -1.11
N HIS A 37 6.38 0.69 -1.41
CA HIS A 37 6.99 -0.63 -1.24
C HIS A 37 7.00 -1.34 -2.58
N PHE A 38 8.18 -1.74 -3.02
CA PHE A 38 8.35 -2.65 -4.16
C PHE A 38 8.83 -3.99 -3.64
N PHE A 39 8.22 -5.07 -4.12
CA PHE A 39 8.68 -6.40 -3.81
C PHE A 39 8.31 -7.38 -4.93
N VAL A 40 8.88 -8.57 -4.85
CA VAL A 40 8.63 -9.66 -5.78
C VAL A 40 8.12 -10.89 -5.05
N ALA A 41 7.22 -11.61 -5.70
CA ALA A 41 6.73 -12.91 -5.25
C ALA A 41 7.06 -13.97 -6.31
N PRO A 42 7.52 -15.17 -5.93
CA PRO A 42 7.95 -16.17 -6.89
C PRO A 42 6.72 -16.76 -7.60
N THR A 43 6.90 -17.19 -8.85
CA THR A 43 5.83 -17.83 -9.65
C THR A 43 5.73 -19.34 -9.39
N VAL A 44 6.76 -19.91 -8.77
CA VAL A 44 6.88 -21.31 -8.39
C VAL A 44 7.43 -21.42 -6.96
N PHE A 45 6.99 -22.44 -6.22
CA PHE A 45 7.58 -22.80 -4.94
C PHE A 45 8.92 -23.52 -5.14
N THR A 46 9.65 -23.73 -4.05
CA THR A 46 10.94 -24.46 -4.05
C THR A 46 10.83 -25.91 -4.53
N ASP A 47 9.65 -26.51 -4.44
CA ASP A 47 9.35 -27.85 -4.96
C ASP A 47 8.95 -27.86 -6.46
N GLY A 48 8.95 -26.69 -7.11
CA GLY A 48 8.60 -26.51 -8.51
C GLY A 48 7.10 -26.39 -8.80
N THR A 49 6.24 -26.46 -7.78
CA THR A 49 4.79 -26.27 -7.96
C THR A 49 4.43 -24.79 -8.11
N THR A 50 3.31 -24.47 -8.77
CA THR A 50 2.91 -23.07 -9.03
C THR A 50 2.39 -22.36 -7.78
N THR A 51 2.72 -21.08 -7.63
CA THR A 51 2.23 -20.22 -6.54
C THR A 51 0.89 -19.53 -6.86
N ALA A 52 0.25 -19.82 -8.00
CA ALA A 52 -0.91 -19.07 -8.49
C ALA A 52 -2.04 -18.86 -7.45
N ALA A 53 -2.35 -19.89 -6.65
CA ALA A 53 -3.34 -19.77 -5.57
C ALA A 53 -2.86 -18.87 -4.42
N ALA A 54 -1.60 -19.02 -4.00
CA ALA A 54 -0.98 -18.18 -2.96
C ALA A 54 -0.88 -16.71 -3.40
N ILE A 55 -0.68 -16.45 -4.69
CA ILE A 55 -0.70 -15.09 -5.24
C ILE A 55 -2.08 -14.44 -5.10
N VAL A 56 -3.18 -15.20 -5.24
CA VAL A 56 -4.53 -14.67 -4.99
C VAL A 56 -4.70 -14.27 -3.53
N GLU A 57 -4.18 -15.07 -2.59
CA GLU A 57 -4.23 -14.72 -1.16
C GLU A 57 -3.34 -13.53 -0.82
N LEU A 58 -2.15 -13.43 -1.43
CA LEU A 58 -1.26 -12.30 -1.30
C LEU A 58 -1.99 -11.00 -1.70
N LYS A 59 -2.68 -11.01 -2.82
CA LYS A 59 -3.46 -9.85 -3.30
C LYS A 59 -4.51 -9.42 -2.28
N ARG A 60 -5.24 -10.36 -1.67
CA ARG A 60 -6.22 -10.05 -0.60
C ARG A 60 -5.53 -9.49 0.63
N PHE A 61 -4.41 -10.07 1.03
CA PHE A 61 -3.59 -9.58 2.13
C PHE A 61 -3.16 -8.12 1.91
N LEU A 62 -2.66 -7.76 0.71
CA LEU A 62 -2.22 -6.40 0.42
C LEU A 62 -3.38 -5.38 0.43
N VAL A 63 -4.56 -5.76 -0.09
CA VAL A 63 -5.75 -4.91 -0.01
C VAL A 63 -6.13 -4.65 1.46
N ASN A 64 -6.10 -5.68 2.31
CA ASN A 64 -6.41 -5.52 3.74
C ASN A 64 -5.33 -4.73 4.49
N LEU A 65 -4.06 -4.89 4.11
CA LEU A 65 -2.91 -4.27 4.78
C LEU A 65 -2.75 -2.79 4.44
N ALA A 66 -2.89 -2.44 3.16
CA ALA A 66 -2.50 -1.15 2.62
C ALA A 66 -3.62 -0.45 1.81
N GLY A 67 -4.81 -1.05 1.73
CA GLY A 67 -5.94 -0.52 0.95
C GLY A 67 -5.86 -0.81 -0.56
N GLY A 68 -4.76 -1.36 -1.06
CA GLY A 68 -4.59 -1.70 -2.47
C GLY A 68 -3.17 -2.12 -2.84
N TYR A 69 -2.99 -2.50 -4.10
CA TYR A 69 -1.71 -2.82 -4.71
C TYR A 69 -1.77 -2.63 -6.22
N SER A 70 -0.60 -2.48 -6.84
CA SER A 70 -0.41 -2.58 -8.29
C SER A 70 0.43 -3.80 -8.60
N GLU A 71 -0.04 -4.63 -9.53
CA GLU A 71 0.74 -5.72 -10.10
C GLU A 71 1.44 -5.23 -11.36
N LEU A 72 2.77 -5.31 -11.39
CA LEU A 72 3.59 -4.82 -12.49
C LEU A 72 3.98 -5.95 -13.47
N GLY A 73 3.35 -7.11 -13.32
CA GLY A 73 3.55 -8.30 -14.14
C GLY A 73 4.79 -9.11 -13.80
N VAL A 74 5.08 -10.06 -14.69
CA VAL A 74 6.16 -11.03 -14.54
C VAL A 74 7.53 -10.37 -14.76
N SER A 75 8.53 -10.85 -14.04
CA SER A 75 9.94 -10.53 -14.22
C SER A 75 10.81 -11.74 -13.96
N GLU A 76 12.04 -11.69 -14.44
CA GLU A 76 13.10 -12.61 -14.05
C GLU A 76 14.10 -11.83 -13.15
N GLY A 77 14.48 -12.45 -12.04
CA GLY A 77 15.58 -11.99 -11.19
C GLY A 77 16.64 -13.08 -11.09
N GLY A 78 17.79 -12.77 -10.49
CA GLY A 78 18.82 -13.78 -10.25
C GLY A 78 19.74 -13.44 -9.09
N TRP A 79 20.43 -14.46 -8.59
CA TRP A 79 21.41 -14.37 -7.52
C TRP A 79 22.59 -15.30 -7.82
N LEU A 80 23.69 -15.11 -7.09
CA LEU A 80 24.81 -16.02 -7.13
C LEU A 80 24.57 -17.18 -6.15
N SER A 81 24.65 -18.40 -6.65
CA SER A 81 24.64 -19.60 -5.83
C SER A 81 25.94 -19.73 -5.02
N PRO A 82 25.98 -20.58 -3.97
CA PRO A 82 27.22 -20.90 -3.28
C PRO A 82 28.33 -21.48 -4.19
N ALA A 83 27.95 -22.04 -5.35
CA ALA A 83 28.88 -22.54 -6.35
C ALA A 83 29.40 -21.45 -7.32
N ASN A 84 28.99 -20.19 -7.11
CA ASN A 84 29.31 -19.04 -7.96
C ASN A 84 28.68 -19.10 -9.37
N ASP A 85 27.58 -19.86 -9.49
CA ASP A 85 26.73 -19.86 -10.68
C ASP A 85 25.63 -18.80 -10.56
N VAL A 86 25.18 -18.25 -11.69
CA VAL A 86 24.00 -17.37 -11.71
C VAL A 86 22.75 -18.24 -11.76
N GLU A 87 21.95 -18.19 -10.70
CA GLU A 87 20.62 -18.78 -10.65
C GLU A 87 19.58 -17.71 -10.96
N THR A 88 18.56 -18.06 -11.75
CA THR A 88 17.44 -17.17 -12.07
C THR A 88 16.12 -17.71 -11.56
N GLU A 89 15.19 -16.80 -11.28
CA GLU A 89 13.85 -17.13 -10.81
C GLU A 89 12.81 -16.19 -11.43
N MET A 90 11.72 -16.82 -11.89
CA MET A 90 10.55 -16.12 -12.40
C MET A 90 9.68 -15.62 -11.26
N ASN A 91 9.39 -14.33 -11.29
CA ASN A 91 8.77 -13.55 -10.22
C ASN A 91 7.59 -12.70 -10.74
N ILE A 92 6.70 -12.29 -9.85
CA ILE A 92 5.66 -11.27 -10.09
C ILE A 92 6.01 -10.06 -9.24
N LYS A 93 6.05 -8.88 -9.86
CA LYS A 93 6.36 -7.62 -9.18
C LYS A 93 5.11 -6.96 -8.64
N PHE A 94 5.21 -6.47 -7.41
CA PHE A 94 4.15 -5.72 -6.75
C PHE A 94 4.65 -4.36 -6.28
N PHE A 95 3.74 -3.39 -6.33
CA PHE A 95 3.94 -2.06 -5.79
C PHE A 95 2.79 -1.71 -4.84
N VAL A 96 3.12 -1.19 -3.67
CA VAL A 96 2.16 -0.86 -2.61
C VAL A 96 2.51 0.48 -1.98
N SER A 97 1.52 1.35 -1.82
CA SER A 97 1.66 2.59 -1.06
C SER A 97 0.86 2.51 0.23
N ALA A 98 1.47 2.79 1.38
CA ALA A 98 0.81 2.85 2.69
C ALA A 98 1.23 4.08 3.51
N THR A 99 0.40 4.52 4.46
CA THR A 99 0.69 5.66 5.37
C THR A 99 1.70 5.33 6.48
N ARG A 100 2.17 4.08 6.51
CA ARG A 100 3.23 3.57 7.39
C ARG A 100 4.12 2.60 6.61
N ASP A 101 5.32 2.36 7.10
CA ASP A 101 6.14 1.25 6.61
C ASP A 101 5.45 -0.08 6.96
N VAL A 102 5.14 -0.86 5.93
CA VAL A 102 4.52 -2.20 6.01
C VAL A 102 5.48 -3.30 5.55
N SER A 103 6.76 -2.98 5.35
CA SER A 103 7.73 -3.93 4.80
C SER A 103 7.95 -5.15 5.68
N ALA A 104 7.88 -5.00 7.00
CA ALA A 104 7.97 -6.13 7.93
C ALA A 104 6.80 -7.11 7.74
N ASP A 105 5.58 -6.58 7.62
CA ASP A 105 4.37 -7.37 7.39
C ASP A 105 4.45 -8.12 6.06
N ILE A 106 4.90 -7.44 4.99
CA ILE A 106 5.09 -8.05 3.66
C ILE A 106 6.16 -9.15 3.73
N ARG A 107 7.34 -8.88 4.31
CA ARG A 107 8.41 -9.89 4.42
C ARG A 107 7.95 -11.13 5.19
N GLN A 108 7.18 -10.94 6.25
CA GLN A 108 6.66 -12.04 7.05
C GLN A 108 5.68 -12.89 6.22
N TYR A 109 4.74 -12.26 5.53
CA TYR A 109 3.80 -12.96 4.66
C TYR A 109 4.50 -13.78 3.56
N LEU A 110 5.50 -13.18 2.90
CA LEU A 110 6.27 -13.85 1.84
C LEU A 110 7.02 -15.09 2.37
N LYS A 111 7.52 -15.06 3.61
CA LYS A 111 8.14 -16.22 4.26
C LYS A 111 7.12 -17.31 4.54
N ASP A 112 6.02 -16.94 5.20
CA ASP A 112 5.07 -17.90 5.76
C ASP A 112 4.22 -18.58 4.67
N HIS A 113 3.91 -17.85 3.59
CA HIS A 113 2.96 -18.31 2.57
C HIS A 113 3.59 -18.59 1.20
N LEU A 114 4.77 -18.01 0.92
CA LEU A 114 5.47 -18.17 -0.36
C LEU A 114 6.86 -18.82 -0.20
N GLN A 115 7.21 -19.25 1.02
CA GLN A 115 8.44 -19.98 1.33
C GLN A 115 9.73 -19.24 0.92
N GLN A 116 9.68 -17.92 0.76
CA GLN A 116 10.86 -17.13 0.42
C GLN A 116 11.75 -16.98 1.64
N GLN A 117 12.95 -17.57 1.60
CA GLN A 117 13.93 -17.45 2.70
C GLN A 117 14.41 -16.00 2.90
N TYR A 118 14.66 -15.30 1.78
CA TYR A 118 15.16 -13.91 1.76
C TYR A 118 14.25 -13.03 0.89
N PRO A 119 13.07 -12.62 1.37
CA PRO A 119 12.16 -11.81 0.57
C PRO A 119 12.76 -10.45 0.22
N TYR A 120 12.75 -10.13 -1.07
CA TYR A 120 13.23 -8.85 -1.61
C TYR A 120 12.13 -7.79 -1.50
N VAL A 121 12.31 -6.85 -0.58
CA VAL A 121 11.40 -5.73 -0.36
C VAL A 121 12.23 -4.44 -0.27
N ILE A 122 11.92 -3.48 -1.14
CA ILE A 122 12.48 -2.13 -1.12
C ILE A 122 11.40 -1.18 -0.60
N VAL A 123 11.80 -0.21 0.21
CA VAL A 123 10.93 0.83 0.76
C VAL A 123 11.51 2.19 0.43
N TRP A 124 10.65 3.10 -0.01
CA TRP A 124 10.96 4.52 -0.17
C TRP A 124 9.94 5.35 0.61
N GLU A 125 10.41 6.34 1.36
CA GLU A 125 9.54 7.38 1.92
C GLU A 125 9.34 8.45 0.84
N ALA A 126 8.08 8.65 0.42
CA ALA A 126 7.73 9.79 -0.40
C ALA A 126 7.71 11.01 0.52
N LEU A 127 8.62 11.93 0.26
CA LEU A 127 8.62 13.22 0.93
C LEU A 127 7.34 13.97 0.52
N PRO A 128 6.68 14.68 1.44
CA PRO A 128 5.61 15.59 1.06
C PRO A 128 6.16 16.58 0.03
N GLU A 129 5.41 16.80 -1.05
CA GLU A 129 5.71 17.85 -2.02
C GLU A 129 5.84 19.16 -1.23
N PRO A 130 6.97 19.90 -1.33
CA PRO A 130 7.10 21.15 -0.62
C PRO A 130 6.00 22.09 -1.10
N ASP A 131 5.28 22.68 -0.14
CA ASP A 131 4.19 23.65 -0.32
C ASP A 131 4.69 24.92 -1.03
N ASP A 132 5.13 24.82 -2.28
CA ASP A 132 5.81 25.91 -2.96
C ASP A 132 4.86 26.61 -3.95
N GLU A 133 3.93 27.38 -3.39
CA GLU A 133 3.26 28.45 -4.14
C GLU A 133 4.24 29.58 -4.56
N THR A 134 5.54 29.50 -4.25
CA THR A 134 6.53 30.56 -4.51
C THR A 134 7.62 30.25 -5.56
N SER A 135 7.83 29.01 -6.02
CA SER A 135 8.88 28.71 -7.03
C SER A 135 8.47 28.94 -8.48
N HIS A 136 7.19 29.15 -8.78
CA HIS A 136 6.73 29.31 -10.16
C HIS A 136 6.68 30.76 -10.68
N VAL A 137 6.96 31.79 -9.85
CA VAL A 137 6.75 33.20 -10.25
C VAL A 137 8.03 34.04 -10.44
N SER A 138 9.21 33.63 -9.95
CA SER A 138 10.37 34.54 -9.94
C SER A 138 11.27 34.54 -11.21
N ASN A 139 11.19 33.54 -12.09
CA ASN A 139 12.17 33.40 -13.19
C ASN A 139 11.74 33.91 -14.58
N TRP A 140 10.51 34.38 -14.76
CA TRP A 140 10.06 34.88 -16.08
C TRP A 140 10.17 36.40 -16.25
N GLN A 141 10.37 37.18 -15.18
CA GLN A 141 10.46 38.64 -15.29
C GLN A 141 11.87 39.18 -15.57
N GLU A 142 12.94 38.42 -15.29
CA GLU A 142 14.30 38.97 -15.40
C GLU A 142 14.87 38.95 -16.84
N ASN A 143 14.30 38.15 -17.74
CA ASN A 143 14.78 38.03 -19.13
C ASN A 143 13.97 38.82 -20.17
N SER A 144 13.15 39.79 -19.75
CA SER A 144 12.29 40.57 -20.66
C SER A 144 12.68 42.04 -20.82
N LYS A 145 13.87 42.46 -20.39
CA LYS A 145 14.42 43.77 -20.77
C LYS A 145 15.18 43.65 -22.10
N PRO A 146 14.80 44.44 -23.13
CA PRO A 146 15.52 44.51 -24.40
C PRO A 146 16.90 45.16 -24.26
#